data_AF-A0A918S442-F1
#
_entry.id   AF-A0A918S442-F1
#
_cell.length_a   1.000
_cell.length_b   1.000
_cell.length_c   1.000
_cell.angle_alpha   90.00
_cell.angle_beta   90.00
_cell.angle_gamma   90.00
#
_symmetry.space_group_name_H-M   'P 1'
#
loop_
_entity.id
_entity.type
_entity.pdbx_description
1 polymer ?
#
loop_
_entity_poly.entity_id
_entity_poly.type
_entity_poly.pdbx_seq_one_letter_code
_entity_poly.pdbx_strand_id
1 'polypeptide(L)' 'MKEKLTEYFTEYPFYVGSLFLILGISYLIYKIAKRESFKMMDYSAAGWKGLINSWAFAILLVIIGIALIFQ' A
#
# COMPACT_ATOMS: atom_id res chain seq x y z
N MET A 1 -19.77 -9.99 -5.57
CA MET A 1 -18.35 -9.66 -5.84
C MET A 1 -17.66 -9.03 -4.63
N LYS A 2 -18.33 -8.12 -3.88
CA LYS A 2 -17.80 -7.59 -2.61
C LYS A 2 -17.55 -8.67 -1.56
N GLU A 3 -18.46 -9.63 -1.40
CA GLU A 3 -18.39 -10.67 -0.36
C GLU A 3 -17.16 -11.58 -0.48
N LYS A 4 -16.80 -11.99 -1.70
CA LYS A 4 -15.65 -12.88 -1.92
C LYS A 4 -14.32 -12.27 -1.51
N LEU A 5 -14.11 -10.97 -1.74
CA LEU A 5 -12.86 -10.31 -1.35
C LEU A 5 -12.74 -10.21 0.17
N THR A 6 -13.84 -9.90 0.86
CA THR A 6 -13.88 -9.86 2.32
C THR A 6 -13.60 -11.24 2.91
N GLU A 7 -14.17 -12.30 2.31
CA GLU A 7 -13.93 -13.70 2.67
C GLU A 7 -12.44 -14.05 2.62
N TYR A 8 -11.73 -13.68 1.55
CA TYR A 8 -10.28 -13.91 1.45
C TYR A 8 -9.47 -13.16 2.52
N PHE A 9 -9.88 -11.94 2.89
CA PHE A 9 -9.24 -11.19 3.98
C PHE A 9 -9.46 -11.85 5.35
N THR A 10 -10.58 -12.54 5.54
CA THR A 10 -10.91 -13.23 6.80
C THR A 10 -10.43 -14.68 6.87
N GLU A 11 -10.38 -15.41 5.75
CA GLU A 11 -9.92 -16.81 5.72
C GLU A 11 -8.39 -16.91 5.80
N TYR A 12 -7.67 -15.96 5.20
CA TYR A 12 -6.21 -15.98 5.13
C TYR A 12 -5.57 -14.64 5.56
N PRO A 13 -5.90 -14.12 6.75
CA PRO A 13 -5.47 -12.80 7.21
C PRO A 13 -3.95 -12.63 7.18
N PHE A 14 -3.22 -13.66 7.62
CA PHE A 14 -1.76 -13.66 7.62
C PHE A 14 -1.14 -13.57 6.21
N TYR A 15 -1.65 -14.36 5.26
CA TYR A 15 -1.12 -14.39 3.89
C TYR A 15 -1.44 -13.10 3.15
N VAL A 16 -2.67 -12.62 3.28
CA VAL A 16 -3.09 -11.39 2.60
C VAL A 16 -2.41 -10.17 3.23
N GLY A 17 -2.32 -10.11 4.56
CA GLY A 17 -1.57 -9.05 5.25
C GLY A 17 -0.08 -9.04 4.90
N SER A 18 0.54 -10.21 4.79
CA SER A 18 1.93 -10.34 4.31
C SER A 18 2.10 -9.84 2.88
N LEU A 19 1.13 -10.08 2.00
CA LEU A 19 1.14 -9.57 0.63
C LEU A 19 1.05 -8.03 0.61
N PHE A 20 0.19 -7.43 1.44
CA PHE A 20 0.14 -5.97 1.61
C PHE A 20 1.44 -5.38 2.15
N LEU A 21 2.07 -6.05 3.12
CA LEU A 21 3.38 -5.65 3.65
C LEU A 21 4.46 -5.69 2.56
N ILE A 22 4.55 -6.79 1.80
CA ILE A 22 5.52 -6.92 0.71
C ILE A 22 5.32 -5.82 -0.33
N LEU A 23 4.07 -5.54 -0.72
CA LEU A 23 3.75 -4.48 -1.68
C LEU A 23 4.12 -3.10 -1.12
N GLY A 24 3.75 -2.80 0.12
CA GLY A 24 4.04 -1.53 0.78
C GLY A 24 5.55 -1.28 0.92
N ILE A 25 6.30 -2.29 1.38
CA ILE A 25 7.76 -2.20 1.54
C ILE A 25 8.45 -2.11 0.18
N SER A 26 8.08 -2.95 -0.79
CA SER A 26 8.65 -2.89 -2.14
C SER A 26 8.42 -1.53 -2.79
N TYR A 27 7.23 -0.95 -2.55
CA TYR A 27 6.90 0.39 -3.04
C TYR A 27 7.71 1.48 -2.35
N LEU A 28 7.93 1.39 -1.03
CA LEU A 28 8.85 2.28 -0.30
C LEU A 28 10.27 2.20 -0.84
N ILE A 29 10.80 0.98 -1.05
CA ILE A 29 12.14 0.77 -1.60
C ILE A 29 12.25 1.36 -3.00
N TYR A 30 11.28 1.06 -3.89
CA TYR A 30 11.22 1.63 -5.24
C TYR A 30 11.24 3.16 -5.20
N LYS A 31 10.48 3.73 -4.27
CA LYS A 31 10.37 5.18 -4.12
C LYS A 31 11.69 5.77 -3.63
N ILE A 32 12.31 5.22 -2.58
CA ILE A 32 13.61 5.65 -2.07
C ILE A 32 14.69 5.58 -3.16
N ALA A 33 14.70 4.50 -3.96
CA ALA A 33 15.65 4.32 -5.05
C ALA A 33 15.47 5.36 -6.18
N LYS A 34 14.27 5.93 -6.33
CA LYS A 34 14.01 6.98 -7.32
C LYS A 34 14.54 8.32 -6.80
N ARG A 35 15.61 8.84 -7.40
CA ARG A 35 16.36 10.05 -7.00
C ARG A 35 15.52 11.33 -6.84
N GLU A 36 14.31 11.37 -7.40
CA GLU A 36 13.37 12.51 -7.32
C GLU A 36 12.18 12.27 -6.38
N SER A 37 12.16 11.21 -5.59
CA SER A 37 11.00 10.80 -4.77
C SER A 37 10.58 11.78 -3.66
N PHE A 38 11.45 12.71 -3.28
CA PHE A 38 11.12 13.83 -2.39
C PHE A 38 10.55 15.05 -3.12
N LYS A 39 10.84 15.19 -4.42
CA LYS A 39 10.14 16.15 -5.28
C LYS A 39 8.86 15.49 -5.76
N MET A 40 7.78 15.66 -4.99
CA MET A 40 6.45 15.51 -5.56
C MET A 40 6.37 16.49 -6.73
N MET A 41 6.54 16.00 -7.97
CA MET A 41 6.11 16.76 -9.13
C MET A 41 4.64 17.15 -8.91
N ASP A 42 4.20 18.30 -9.43
CA ASP A 42 2.89 18.90 -9.20
C ASP A 42 1.73 18.06 -9.77
N TYR A 43 1.65 16.79 -9.38
CA TYR A 43 0.49 15.96 -9.54
C TYR A 43 -0.57 16.53 -8.62
N SER A 44 -1.74 16.86 -9.18
CA SER A 44 -2.93 17.17 -8.38
C SER A 44 -3.06 16.12 -7.26
N ALA A 45 -3.12 16.57 -6.01
CA ALA A 45 -3.23 15.70 -4.83
C ALA A 45 -4.49 14.80 -4.88
N ALA A 46 -5.49 15.20 -5.66
CA ALA A 46 -6.72 14.44 -5.92
C ALA A 46 -6.61 13.49 -7.13
N GLY A 47 -5.49 13.48 -7.85
CA GLY A 47 -5.26 12.58 -8.98
C GLY A 47 -4.81 11.19 -8.51
N TRP A 48 -5.32 10.14 -9.14
CA TRP A 48 -4.92 8.75 -8.92
C TRP A 48 -3.38 8.55 -8.92
N LYS A 49 -2.70 9.27 -9.82
CA LYS A 49 -1.22 9.30 -9.90
C LYS A 49 -0.57 9.97 -8.67
N GLY A 50 -1.17 11.03 -8.13
CA GLY A 50 -0.69 11.71 -6.92
C GLY A 50 -0.87 10.86 -5.67
N LEU A 51 -2.02 10.18 -5.55
CA LEU A 51 -2.32 9.24 -4.47
C LEU A 51 -1.32 8.09 -4.44
N ILE A 52 -1.16 7.37 -5.55
CA ILE A 52 -0.21 6.24 -5.61
C ILE A 52 1.21 6.75 -5.39
N ASN A 53 1.61 7.85 -6.04
CA ASN A 53 2.95 8.43 -5.89
C ASN A 53 3.17 9.15 -4.54
N SER A 54 2.20 9.12 -3.63
CA SER A 54 2.35 9.67 -2.28
C SER A 54 3.10 8.73 -1.35
N TRP A 55 3.75 9.27 -0.31
CA TRP A 55 4.36 8.44 0.73
C TRP A 55 3.28 7.84 1.64
N ALA A 56 2.16 8.55 1.78
CA ALA A 56 1.00 8.12 2.55
C ALA A 56 0.39 6.80 2.04
N PHE A 57 0.33 6.59 0.73
CA PHE A 57 -0.20 5.34 0.15
C PHE A 57 0.68 4.13 0.51
N ALA A 58 2.01 4.30 0.45
CA ALA A 58 2.96 3.27 0.85
C ALA A 58 2.79 2.88 2.33
N ILE A 59 2.66 3.90 3.19
CA ILE A 59 2.45 3.73 4.63
C ILE A 59 1.08 3.06 4.91
N LEU A 60 0.04 3.46 4.17
CA LEU A 60 -1.30 2.87 4.28
C LEU A 60 -1.27 1.37 3.98
N LEU A 61 -0.57 0.94 2.91
CA LEU A 61 -0.42 -0.48 2.59
C LEU A 61 0.27 -1.25 3.73
N VAL A 62 1.29 -0.66 4.36
CA VAL A 62 1.97 -1.26 5.50
C VAL A 62 1.05 -1.37 6.71
N ILE A 63 0.31 -0.31 7.04
CA ILE A 63 -0.64 -0.31 8.18
C ILE A 63 -1.74 -1.36 7.96
N ILE A 64 -2.32 -1.43 6.75
CA ILE A 64 -3.34 -2.44 6.42
C ILE A 64 -2.76 -3.85 6.52
N GLY A 65 -1.53 -4.07 6.02
CA GLY A 65 -0.87 -5.36 6.10
C GLY A 65 -0.66 -5.83 7.55
N ILE A 66 -0.21 -4.91 8.42
CA ILE A 66 -0.06 -5.19 9.85
C ILE A 66 -1.42 -5.45 10.50
N ALA A 67 -2.42 -4.59 10.25
CA ALA A 67 -3.75 -4.75 10.82
C ALA A 67 -4.40 -6.08 10.45
N LEU A 68 -4.21 -6.55 9.21
CA LEU A 68 -4.69 -7.86 8.77
C LEU A 68 -3.97 -9.02 9.43
N ILE A 69 -2.66 -8.92 9.71
CA ILE A 69 -1.90 -9.99 10.38
C ILE A 69 -2.33 -10.16 11.84
N PHE A 70 -2.73 -9.08 12.51
CA PHE A 70 -3.07 -9.06 13.94
C PHE A 70 -4.58 -8.99 14.23
N GLN A 71 -5.42 -9.09 13.20
CA GLN A 71 -6.87 -9.32 13.31
C GLN A 71 -7.16 -10.71 13.86
#